data_AF-A0A821Z2V5-F1
#
_entry.id   AF-A0A821Z2V5-F1
#
_cell.length_a   1.000
_cell.length_b   1.000
_cell.length_c   1.000
_cell.angle_alpha   90.00
_cell.angle_beta   90.00
_cell.angle_gamma   90.00
#
_symmetry.space_group_name_H-M   'P 1'
#
loop_
_entity.id
_entity.type
_entity.pdbx_description
1 polymer ?
#
loop_
_entity_poly.entity_id
_entity_poly.type
_entity_poly.pdbx_seq_one_letter_code
_entity_poly.pdbx_strand_id
1 'polypeptide(L)'
;MPVRKDHESHKKSKTEACRKARLSKDKHLHSSTSASSSTLSSSELSKSLYCSLQFICEKCANTIQINTSKTVPRTRHRDINIRVQLGGHLAGIGRAGIAKVFGAMNISPPLQEDHYEEIAKTMLLPCIKKFQNESMQAAIYEAVDENDGDPTALTVSGDGTWQRRGFKSIHGEAAILLCNRTPKVLDVERLSKKCLLCTGALSIKNKNPDLYDEIIYNHECESNYDGSSGGMESQGIHDLFQRSLSKYGVQYARYIGDGDSKVMSHLIQNPPYLHCTTYDHQKHSLPKYVMEAIKSVFDDLASKETLQHVLNGLSQNPNESFHSFLWSMAPKNRFCSGTTIDICLGSAVMIYNDGYLSIGEILHELLGEMGHFSFIEFDRMNKQRLKKEAQWRKRRGQPAGGGGDSNNDEDDDTNDDTIEEYHLAPFEVLLLSCCCI
;
A
#
# COMPACT_ATOMS: atom_id res chain seq x y z
N MET A 1 -30.46 -73.62 -17.21
CA MET A 1 -29.28 -73.37 -16.34
C MET A 1 -29.24 -71.88 -16.02
N PRO A 2 -29.05 -71.48 -14.76
CA PRO A 2 -29.56 -70.23 -14.23
C PRO A 2 -28.62 -69.03 -14.38
N VAL A 3 -29.26 -67.86 -14.34
CA VAL A 3 -28.73 -66.49 -14.37
C VAL A 3 -27.97 -66.19 -13.07
N ARG A 4 -26.72 -65.69 -13.19
CA ARG A 4 -25.94 -65.17 -12.05
C ARG A 4 -26.41 -63.76 -11.68
N LYS A 5 -27.05 -63.65 -10.51
CA LYS A 5 -27.21 -62.41 -9.74
C LYS A 5 -26.05 -62.26 -8.74
N ASP A 6 -25.87 -61.02 -8.29
CA ASP A 6 -25.18 -60.59 -7.06
C ASP A 6 -23.68 -60.26 -7.15
N HIS A 7 -23.39 -59.00 -7.55
CA HIS A 7 -22.17 -58.30 -7.12
C HIS A 7 -22.34 -56.78 -6.86
N GLU A 8 -23.58 -56.27 -6.80
CA GLU A 8 -23.87 -54.83 -6.60
C GLU A 8 -24.39 -54.44 -5.20
N SER A 9 -24.71 -55.41 -4.34
CA SER A 9 -25.31 -55.16 -3.02
C SER A 9 -24.32 -54.78 -1.91
N HIS A 10 -23.02 -55.05 -2.07
CA HIS A 10 -22.02 -54.83 -1.00
C HIS A 10 -21.30 -53.47 -1.01
N LYS A 11 -21.33 -52.72 -2.13
CA LYS A 11 -20.72 -51.38 -2.23
C LYS A 11 -21.65 -50.24 -1.84
N LYS A 12 -22.97 -50.42 -1.94
CA LYS A 12 -23.96 -49.41 -1.52
C LYS A 12 -24.17 -49.37 0.01
N SER A 13 -24.05 -50.50 0.72
CA SER A 13 -24.33 -50.50 2.18
C SER A 13 -23.25 -49.82 3.03
N LYS A 14 -21.99 -49.77 2.57
CA LYS A 14 -20.88 -49.11 3.30
C LYS A 14 -20.86 -47.59 3.13
N THR A 15 -21.28 -47.08 1.98
CA THR A 15 -21.40 -45.62 1.73
C THR A 15 -22.60 -45.02 2.44
N GLU A 16 -23.68 -45.78 2.63
CA GLU A 16 -24.90 -45.31 3.30
C GLU A 16 -24.77 -45.27 4.82
N ALA A 17 -24.01 -46.21 5.42
CA ALA A 17 -23.68 -46.20 6.84
C ALA A 17 -22.86 -44.96 7.25
N CYS A 18 -21.94 -44.50 6.39
CA CYS A 18 -21.14 -43.31 6.61
C CYS A 18 -21.95 -42.00 6.41
N ARG A 19 -23.03 -42.06 5.60
CA ARG A 19 -23.92 -40.92 5.34
C ARG A 19 -24.97 -40.73 6.44
N LYS A 20 -25.45 -41.82 7.06
CA LYS A 20 -26.41 -41.76 8.19
C LYS A 20 -25.83 -41.16 9.47
N ALA A 21 -24.51 -41.22 9.67
CA ALA A 21 -23.85 -40.58 10.82
C ALA A 21 -23.83 -39.04 10.76
N ARG A 22 -24.14 -38.43 9.60
CA ARG A 22 -24.21 -36.97 9.42
C ARG A 22 -25.59 -36.36 9.69
N LEU A 23 -26.62 -37.17 9.96
CA LEU A 23 -28.00 -36.72 10.18
C LEU A 23 -28.58 -37.36 11.45
N SER A 24 -28.12 -36.90 12.61
CA SER A 24 -28.75 -37.17 13.90
C SER A 24 -28.52 -35.94 14.79
N LYS A 25 -29.30 -34.88 14.55
CA LYS A 25 -29.59 -33.89 15.58
C LYS A 25 -30.86 -34.32 16.32
N ASP A 26 -30.75 -34.31 17.64
CA ASP A 26 -31.80 -34.36 18.64
C ASP A 26 -32.72 -35.60 18.69
N LYS A 27 -32.44 -36.46 19.68
CA LYS A 27 -33.42 -36.89 20.71
C LYS A 27 -32.74 -37.79 21.75
N HIS A 28 -32.98 -37.48 23.02
CA HIS A 28 -32.67 -38.34 24.17
C HIS A 28 -33.11 -39.79 23.93
N LEU A 29 -32.17 -40.74 24.02
CA LEU A 29 -32.46 -42.09 24.53
C LEU A 29 -31.16 -42.82 24.90
N HIS A 30 -31.10 -43.34 26.12
CA HIS A 30 -30.08 -44.28 26.56
C HIS A 30 -30.12 -45.55 25.68
N SER A 31 -29.09 -45.78 24.87
CA SER A 31 -28.74 -47.13 24.42
C SER A 31 -27.24 -47.27 24.24
N SER A 32 -26.67 -48.17 25.01
CA SER A 32 -25.29 -48.63 24.94
C SER A 32 -24.96 -49.19 23.55
N THR A 33 -24.23 -48.42 22.75
CA THR A 33 -23.51 -48.90 21.57
C THR A 33 -22.02 -48.67 21.77
N SER A 34 -21.27 -49.77 21.75
CA SER A 34 -19.81 -49.83 21.83
C SER A 34 -19.18 -48.89 20.81
N ALA A 35 -18.64 -47.77 21.28
CA ALA A 35 -17.84 -46.86 20.48
C ALA A 35 -16.57 -47.59 20.04
N SER A 36 -16.55 -48.07 18.80
CA SER A 36 -15.31 -48.56 18.19
C SER A 36 -14.40 -47.35 17.99
N SER A 37 -13.41 -47.17 18.86
CA SER A 37 -12.33 -46.19 18.72
C SER A 37 -11.85 -46.17 17.27
N SER A 38 -12.03 -45.04 16.57
CA SER A 38 -11.40 -44.77 15.28
C SER A 38 -10.15 -43.97 15.56
N THR A 39 -9.00 -44.61 15.51
CA THR A 39 -7.71 -43.94 15.50
C THR A 39 -7.53 -43.25 14.15
N LEU A 40 -7.12 -41.99 14.20
CA LEU A 40 -6.91 -41.10 13.06
C LEU A 40 -5.42 -40.74 13.08
N SER A 41 -4.68 -41.09 12.04
CA SER A 41 -3.27 -40.70 11.91
C SER A 41 -3.14 -39.40 11.13
N SER A 42 -2.23 -38.52 11.56
CA SER A 42 -1.95 -37.21 10.96
C SER A 42 -0.53 -37.09 10.47
N SER A 43 -0.33 -36.51 9.28
CA SER A 43 0.96 -36.09 8.74
C SER A 43 0.91 -34.61 8.38
N GLU A 44 2.02 -33.89 8.57
CA GLU A 44 2.13 -32.45 8.33
C GLU A 44 3.22 -32.17 7.27
N LEU A 45 2.86 -31.37 6.25
CA LEU A 45 3.81 -30.75 5.32
C LEU A 45 3.69 -29.24 5.45
N SER A 46 4.75 -28.57 5.92
CA SER A 46 4.77 -27.13 6.13
C SER A 46 5.64 -26.39 5.12
N LYS A 47 5.15 -25.22 4.64
CA LYS A 47 5.92 -24.26 3.84
C LYS A 47 5.61 -22.85 4.33
N SER A 48 6.45 -22.30 5.21
CA SER A 48 6.13 -21.07 5.96
C SER A 48 4.81 -21.27 6.73
N LEU A 49 3.85 -20.36 6.64
CA LEU A 49 2.56 -20.42 7.35
C LEU A 49 1.54 -21.40 6.77
N TYR A 50 1.85 -21.99 5.61
CA TYR A 50 0.98 -23.00 5.02
C TYR A 50 1.21 -24.36 5.69
N CYS A 51 0.12 -24.99 6.09
CA CYS A 51 0.07 -26.35 6.60
C CYS A 51 -1.00 -27.15 5.82
N SER A 52 -0.67 -28.40 5.51
CA SER A 52 -1.59 -29.40 4.98
C SER A 52 -1.83 -30.45 6.04
N LEU A 53 -3.07 -30.56 6.51
CA LEU A 53 -3.53 -31.55 7.46
C LEU A 53 -4.15 -32.72 6.72
N GLN A 54 -3.58 -33.90 6.87
CA GLN A 54 -4.11 -35.13 6.29
C GLN A 54 -4.68 -36.01 7.41
N PHE A 55 -5.94 -36.42 7.26
CA PHE A 55 -6.64 -37.32 8.18
C PHE A 55 -6.93 -38.62 7.46
N ILE A 56 -6.37 -39.72 7.97
CA ILE A 56 -6.54 -41.04 7.39
C ILE A 56 -7.38 -41.89 8.33
N CYS A 57 -8.52 -42.39 7.84
CA CYS A 57 -9.33 -43.35 8.57
C CYS A 57 -8.70 -44.74 8.49
N GLU A 58 -8.23 -45.27 9.62
CA GLU A 58 -7.56 -46.58 9.68
C GLU A 58 -8.46 -47.76 9.29
N LYS A 59 -9.79 -47.60 9.39
CA LYS A 59 -10.76 -48.69 9.11
C LYS A 59 -11.13 -48.80 7.63
N CYS A 60 -11.29 -47.68 6.95
CA CYS A 60 -11.72 -47.67 5.54
C CYS A 60 -10.68 -47.10 4.57
N ALA A 61 -9.51 -46.68 5.09
CA ALA A 61 -8.44 -46.02 4.34
C ALA A 61 -8.87 -44.74 3.60
N ASN A 62 -10.01 -44.14 3.97
CA ASN A 62 -10.40 -42.85 3.43
C ASN A 62 -9.50 -41.76 3.97
N THR A 63 -9.11 -40.86 3.07
CA THR A 63 -8.24 -39.72 3.38
C THR A 63 -9.01 -38.42 3.18
N ILE A 64 -8.98 -37.56 4.20
CA ILE A 64 -9.45 -36.18 4.12
C ILE A 64 -8.23 -35.28 4.22
N GLN A 65 -8.08 -34.34 3.28
CA GLN A 65 -7.01 -33.36 3.32
C GLN A 65 -7.61 -31.96 3.50
N ILE A 66 -7.10 -31.23 4.48
CA ILE A 66 -7.48 -29.85 4.78
C ILE A 66 -6.23 -28.99 4.65
N ASN A 67 -6.32 -27.92 3.87
CA ASN A 67 -5.24 -26.97 3.66
C ASN A 67 -5.57 -25.67 4.41
N THR A 68 -4.62 -25.12 5.16
CA THR A 68 -4.85 -23.89 5.96
C THR A 68 -4.97 -22.61 5.15
N SER A 69 -4.73 -22.68 3.85
CA SER A 69 -4.63 -21.54 2.93
C SER A 69 -5.02 -21.99 1.53
N LYS A 70 -5.29 -21.09 0.58
CA LYS A 70 -5.50 -21.46 -0.83
C LYS A 70 -4.19 -21.33 -1.63
N THR A 71 -4.05 -22.13 -2.69
CA THR A 71 -3.04 -21.86 -3.71
C THR A 71 -3.53 -20.72 -4.59
N VAL A 72 -2.68 -19.75 -4.85
CA VAL A 72 -3.02 -18.58 -5.67
C VAL A 72 -3.18 -19.00 -7.14
N PRO A 73 -4.23 -18.55 -7.85
CA PRO A 73 -4.47 -18.94 -9.24
C PRO A 73 -3.24 -18.76 -10.12
N ARG A 74 -2.93 -19.78 -10.94
CA ARG A 74 -1.81 -19.79 -11.91
C ARG A 74 -0.42 -19.62 -11.29
N THR A 75 -0.25 -19.80 -9.98
CA THR A 75 1.07 -19.75 -9.33
C THR A 75 1.30 -20.95 -8.39
N ARG A 76 2.54 -21.08 -7.91
CA ARG A 76 2.91 -22.05 -6.86
C ARG A 76 2.76 -21.49 -5.44
N HIS A 77 2.40 -20.21 -5.31
CA HIS A 77 2.40 -19.51 -4.03
C HIS A 77 1.10 -19.74 -3.26
N ARG A 78 1.19 -19.58 -1.94
CA ARG A 78 0.06 -19.69 -1.00
C ARG A 78 -0.41 -18.31 -0.62
N ASP A 79 -1.72 -18.10 -0.62
CA ASP A 79 -2.33 -16.80 -0.34
C ASP A 79 -1.83 -16.17 0.97
N ILE A 80 -1.68 -16.98 2.03
CA ILE A 80 -1.24 -16.54 3.35
C ILE A 80 0.16 -15.93 3.34
N ASN A 81 1.05 -16.43 2.49
CA ASN A 81 2.41 -15.89 2.38
C ASN A 81 2.41 -14.54 1.67
N ILE A 82 1.54 -14.35 0.67
CA ILE A 82 1.37 -13.05 -0.01
C ILE A 82 0.73 -12.04 0.94
N ARG A 83 -0.31 -12.44 1.67
CA ARG A 83 -1.00 -11.60 2.68
C ARG A 83 -0.03 -11.09 3.74
N VAL A 84 0.81 -11.98 4.28
CA VAL A 84 1.80 -11.62 5.31
C VAL A 84 2.88 -10.71 4.77
N GLN A 85 3.32 -10.94 3.53
CA GLN A 85 4.29 -10.07 2.89
C GLN A 85 3.74 -8.67 2.64
N LEU A 86 2.53 -8.56 2.08
CA LEU A 86 1.84 -7.28 1.89
C LEU A 86 1.63 -6.58 3.24
N GLY A 87 1.12 -7.29 4.24
CA GLY A 87 0.95 -6.76 5.60
C GLY A 87 2.26 -6.27 6.21
N GLY A 88 3.38 -6.97 5.99
CA GLY A 88 4.69 -6.54 6.46
C GLY A 88 5.25 -5.30 5.73
N HIS A 89 4.87 -5.07 4.47
CA HIS A 89 5.15 -3.82 3.76
C HIS A 89 4.30 -2.68 4.31
N LEU A 90 3.00 -2.87 4.48
CA LEU A 90 2.07 -1.87 5.04
C LEU A 90 2.42 -1.49 6.49
N ALA A 91 2.92 -2.43 7.28
CA ALA A 91 3.36 -2.18 8.66
C ALA A 91 4.79 -1.62 8.75
N GLY A 92 5.53 -1.54 7.63
CA GLY A 92 6.90 -1.07 7.64
C GLY A 92 7.85 -1.93 8.46
N ILE A 93 7.62 -3.24 8.54
CA ILE A 93 8.47 -4.17 9.31
C ILE A 93 9.34 -5.07 8.43
N GLY A 94 8.93 -5.34 7.19
CA GLY A 94 9.68 -6.19 6.25
C GLY A 94 9.92 -7.62 6.77
N ARG A 95 10.64 -8.45 6.01
CA ARG A 95 10.85 -9.88 6.34
C ARG A 95 11.46 -10.10 7.73
N ALA A 96 12.50 -9.36 8.09
CA ALA A 96 13.16 -9.49 9.38
C ALA A 96 12.24 -9.10 10.55
N GLY A 97 11.38 -8.10 10.36
CA GLY A 97 10.38 -7.73 11.36
C GLY A 97 9.26 -8.77 11.48
N ILE A 98 8.78 -9.31 10.36
CA ILE A 98 7.83 -10.45 10.36
C ILE A 98 8.41 -11.63 11.14
N ALA A 99 9.68 -11.98 10.90
CA ALA A 99 10.35 -13.06 11.62
C ALA A 99 10.38 -12.84 13.15
N LYS A 100 10.56 -11.60 13.60
CA LYS A 100 10.48 -11.26 15.04
C LYS A 100 9.07 -11.45 15.59
N VAL A 101 8.05 -10.99 14.86
CA VAL A 101 6.64 -11.17 15.24
C VAL A 101 6.31 -12.66 15.33
N PHE A 102 6.69 -13.45 14.33
CA PHE A 102 6.42 -14.89 14.31
C PHE A 102 7.17 -15.63 15.42
N GLY A 103 8.43 -15.27 15.67
CA GLY A 103 9.19 -15.82 16.79
C GLY A 103 8.52 -15.53 18.14
N ALA A 104 8.02 -14.31 18.35
CA ALA A 104 7.30 -13.95 19.57
C ALA A 104 5.97 -14.71 19.73
N MET A 105 5.30 -15.03 18.62
CA MET A 105 4.07 -15.82 18.61
C MET A 105 4.31 -17.33 18.62
N ASN A 106 5.57 -17.79 18.65
CA ASN A 106 5.95 -19.20 18.50
C ASN A 106 5.42 -19.85 17.21
N ILE A 107 5.49 -19.11 16.10
CA ILE A 107 5.09 -19.55 14.75
C ILE A 107 6.34 -19.73 13.88
N SER A 108 6.25 -20.64 12.90
CA SER A 108 7.31 -20.89 11.92
C SER A 108 7.74 -19.60 11.19
N PRO A 109 9.03 -19.47 10.83
CA PRO A 109 9.55 -18.27 10.19
C PRO A 109 8.87 -18.00 8.83
N PRO A 110 8.87 -16.74 8.36
CA PRO A 110 8.38 -16.40 7.05
C PRO A 110 9.20 -17.10 5.95
N LEU A 111 8.70 -17.03 4.71
CA LEU A 111 9.38 -17.56 3.52
C LEU A 111 10.87 -17.22 3.49
N GLN A 112 11.65 -18.12 2.87
CA GLN A 112 13.06 -17.86 2.57
C GLN A 112 13.20 -16.60 1.70
N GLU A 113 14.36 -15.96 1.80
CA GLU A 113 14.59 -14.62 1.23
C GLU A 113 14.39 -14.59 -0.30
N ASP A 114 14.87 -15.61 -1.00
CA ASP A 114 14.67 -15.80 -2.44
C ASP A 114 13.20 -15.84 -2.84
N HIS A 115 12.40 -16.66 -2.16
CA HIS A 115 10.95 -16.76 -2.42
C HIS A 115 10.18 -15.50 -1.99
N TYR A 116 10.63 -14.82 -0.93
CA TYR A 116 10.05 -13.55 -0.49
C TYR A 116 10.31 -12.47 -1.54
N GLU A 117 11.53 -12.37 -2.08
CA GLU A 117 11.86 -11.45 -3.15
C GLU A 117 11.14 -11.77 -4.47
N GLU A 118 11.00 -13.06 -4.81
CA GLU A 118 10.24 -13.51 -5.98
C GLU A 118 8.79 -13.00 -5.92
N ILE A 119 8.09 -13.18 -4.79
CA ILE A 119 6.71 -12.68 -4.63
C ILE A 119 6.67 -11.14 -4.72
N ALA A 120 7.63 -10.44 -4.12
CA ALA A 120 7.70 -8.97 -4.19
C ALA A 120 7.78 -8.50 -5.65
N LYS A 121 8.70 -9.07 -6.42
CA LYS A 121 9.04 -8.62 -7.77
C LYS A 121 8.03 -9.09 -8.82
N THR A 122 7.51 -10.32 -8.70
CA THR A 122 6.68 -10.94 -9.74
C THR A 122 5.18 -10.80 -9.51
N MET A 123 4.75 -10.55 -8.27
CA MET A 123 3.33 -10.46 -7.92
C MET A 123 2.95 -9.10 -7.35
N LEU A 124 3.57 -8.68 -6.25
CA LEU A 124 3.16 -7.47 -5.53
C LEU A 124 3.48 -6.20 -6.33
N LEU A 125 4.72 -6.03 -6.78
CA LEU A 125 5.15 -4.82 -7.48
C LEU A 125 4.34 -4.56 -8.77
N PRO A 126 4.17 -5.53 -9.69
CA PRO A 126 3.41 -5.29 -10.93
C PRO A 126 1.93 -4.95 -10.65
N CYS A 127 1.31 -5.65 -9.71
CA CYS A 127 -0.08 -5.41 -9.33
C CYS A 127 -0.24 -4.02 -8.69
N ILE A 128 0.60 -3.67 -7.72
CA ILE A 128 0.56 -2.36 -7.07
C ILE A 128 0.86 -1.23 -8.07
N LYS A 129 1.81 -1.42 -9.00
CA LYS A 129 2.10 -0.41 -10.04
C LYS A 129 0.93 -0.18 -10.98
N LYS A 130 0.18 -1.23 -11.33
CA LYS A 130 -1.06 -1.12 -12.12
C LYS A 130 -2.08 -0.22 -11.40
N PHE A 131 -2.48 -0.58 -10.19
CA PHE A 131 -3.48 0.19 -9.43
C PHE A 131 -2.98 1.58 -9.01
N GLN A 132 -1.68 1.76 -8.76
CA GLN A 132 -1.06 3.07 -8.54
C GLN A 132 -1.30 3.98 -9.76
N ASN A 133 -1.05 3.48 -10.98
CA ASN A 133 -1.26 4.26 -12.20
C ASN A 133 -2.74 4.59 -12.43
N GLU A 134 -3.64 3.63 -12.18
CA GLU A 134 -5.10 3.84 -12.28
C GLU A 134 -5.57 4.92 -11.29
N SER A 135 -5.09 4.87 -10.04
CA SER A 135 -5.35 5.87 -9.00
C SER A 135 -4.88 7.28 -9.38
N MET A 136 -3.64 7.40 -9.89
CA MET A 136 -3.08 8.69 -10.33
C MET A 136 -3.81 9.23 -11.56
N GLN A 137 -4.19 8.37 -12.52
CA GLN A 137 -5.00 8.77 -13.68
C GLN A 137 -6.36 9.32 -13.24
N ALA A 138 -7.06 8.63 -12.33
CA ALA A 138 -8.32 9.11 -11.78
C ALA A 138 -8.16 10.48 -11.08
N ALA A 139 -7.11 10.65 -10.28
CA ALA A 139 -6.79 11.92 -9.63
C ALA A 139 -6.53 13.05 -10.65
N ILE A 140 -5.86 12.76 -11.77
CA ILE A 140 -5.68 13.72 -12.86
C ILE A 140 -7.02 14.10 -13.50
N TYR A 141 -7.89 13.13 -13.80
CA TYR A 141 -9.21 13.43 -14.38
C TYR A 141 -10.03 14.34 -13.46
N GLU A 142 -10.05 14.05 -12.16
CA GLU A 142 -10.71 14.90 -11.16
C GLU A 142 -10.07 16.30 -11.11
N ALA A 143 -8.73 16.41 -11.20
CA ALA A 143 -8.03 17.68 -11.23
C ALA A 143 -8.43 18.56 -12.42
N VAL A 144 -8.58 17.94 -13.60
CA VAL A 144 -8.98 18.64 -14.83
C VAL A 144 -10.45 19.06 -14.76
N ASP A 145 -11.33 18.19 -14.25
CA ASP A 145 -12.75 18.51 -14.04
C ASP A 145 -12.94 19.69 -13.07
N GLU A 146 -12.22 19.67 -11.94
CA GLU A 146 -12.20 20.78 -10.97
C GLU A 146 -11.61 22.09 -11.54
N ASN A 147 -10.84 22.01 -12.62
CA ASN A 147 -10.25 23.15 -13.32
C ASN A 147 -11.04 23.53 -14.58
N ASP A 148 -12.37 23.43 -14.52
CA ASP A 148 -13.31 23.76 -15.62
C ASP A 148 -13.01 23.02 -16.94
N GLY A 149 -12.42 21.82 -16.84
CA GLY A 149 -12.02 21.01 -17.98
C GLY A 149 -10.74 21.47 -18.68
N ASP A 150 -10.00 22.45 -18.14
CA ASP A 150 -8.73 22.91 -18.72
C ASP A 150 -7.55 22.04 -18.23
N PRO A 151 -6.96 21.20 -19.10
CA PRO A 151 -5.84 20.33 -18.73
C PRO A 151 -4.50 21.08 -18.68
N THR A 152 -4.45 22.36 -19.06
CA THR A 152 -3.18 23.09 -19.27
C THR A 152 -2.77 23.97 -18.09
N ALA A 153 -3.68 24.19 -17.13
CA ALA A 153 -3.49 25.20 -16.08
C ALA A 153 -3.61 24.67 -14.63
N LEU A 154 -3.26 23.40 -14.41
CA LEU A 154 -3.35 22.78 -13.08
C LEU A 154 -2.40 23.45 -12.06
N THR A 155 -2.87 23.53 -10.81
CA THR A 155 -2.05 23.97 -9.67
C THR A 155 -1.55 22.75 -8.94
N VAL A 156 -0.24 22.67 -8.76
CA VAL A 156 0.37 21.55 -8.07
C VAL A 156 1.33 22.01 -6.99
N SER A 157 1.49 21.18 -5.97
CA SER A 157 2.63 21.22 -5.07
C SER A 157 3.55 20.08 -5.43
N GLY A 158 4.84 20.32 -5.39
CA GLY A 158 5.81 19.25 -5.56
C GLY A 158 6.92 19.34 -4.56
N ASP A 159 7.33 18.18 -4.08
CA ASP A 159 8.32 18.05 -3.02
C ASP A 159 9.11 16.75 -3.24
N GLY A 160 10.34 16.74 -2.73
CA GLY A 160 11.24 15.61 -2.81
C GLY A 160 11.65 15.15 -1.42
N THR A 161 11.95 13.87 -1.30
CA THR A 161 12.35 13.30 -0.02
C THR A 161 13.29 12.12 -0.19
N TRP A 162 14.14 11.92 0.81
CA TRP A 162 15.16 10.88 0.77
C TRP A 162 14.81 9.73 1.69
N GLN A 163 15.14 8.51 1.26
CA GLN A 163 15.02 7.32 2.11
C GLN A 163 15.84 7.48 3.39
N ARG A 164 17.10 7.91 3.31
CA ARG A 164 17.93 8.13 4.51
C ARG A 164 18.01 9.61 4.84
N ARG A 165 18.05 9.93 6.14
CA ARG A 165 18.33 11.30 6.59
C ARG A 165 19.75 11.70 6.23
N GLY A 166 19.92 12.95 5.78
CA GLY A 166 21.19 13.52 5.33
C GLY A 166 21.45 13.28 3.84
N PHE A 167 22.25 14.15 3.22
CA PHE A 167 22.51 14.21 1.77
C PHE A 167 23.34 13.05 1.19
N LYS A 168 23.27 11.85 1.79
CA LYS A 168 23.98 10.63 1.36
C LYS A 168 23.02 9.48 1.00
N SER A 169 21.75 9.77 0.76
CA SER A 169 20.78 8.75 0.37
C SER A 169 21.06 8.23 -1.04
N ILE A 170 20.88 6.91 -1.22
CA ILE A 170 20.95 6.27 -2.55
C ILE A 170 19.64 6.47 -3.30
N HIS A 171 18.53 6.42 -2.57
CA HIS A 171 17.19 6.57 -3.10
C HIS A 171 16.58 7.89 -2.65
N GLY A 172 15.98 8.59 -3.60
CA GLY A 172 15.11 9.74 -3.42
C GLY A 172 13.75 9.44 -4.03
N GLU A 173 12.78 10.24 -3.69
CA GLU A 173 11.44 10.19 -4.23
C GLU A 173 10.96 11.63 -4.43
N ALA A 174 10.23 11.86 -5.50
CA ALA A 174 9.62 13.14 -5.82
C ALA A 174 8.15 12.90 -6.12
N ALA A 175 7.29 13.77 -5.61
CA ALA A 175 5.85 13.70 -5.78
C ALA A 175 5.28 15.02 -6.30
N ILE A 176 4.27 14.94 -7.16
CA ILE A 176 3.38 16.02 -7.54
C ILE A 176 2.01 15.73 -6.96
N LEU A 177 1.50 16.64 -6.14
CA LEU A 177 0.16 16.60 -5.58
C LEU A 177 -0.67 17.76 -6.11
N LEU A 178 -1.97 17.53 -6.27
CA LEU A 178 -2.94 18.55 -6.59
C LEU A 178 -3.09 19.54 -5.44
N CYS A 179 -2.97 20.82 -5.74
CA CYS A 179 -3.20 21.90 -4.80
C CYS A 179 -4.67 22.32 -4.84
N ASN A 180 -5.49 21.67 -4.01
CA ASN A 180 -6.91 21.99 -3.83
C ASN A 180 -7.36 21.66 -2.38
N ARG A 181 -8.67 21.59 -2.14
CA ARG A 181 -9.23 21.25 -0.82
C ARG A 181 -9.12 19.75 -0.49
N THR A 182 -8.93 18.91 -1.50
CA THR A 182 -8.89 17.44 -1.48
C THR A 182 -7.61 16.98 -2.20
N PRO A 183 -6.43 17.25 -1.61
CA PRO A 183 -5.18 16.99 -2.29
C PRO A 183 -5.07 15.52 -2.63
N LYS A 184 -4.73 15.23 -3.88
CA LYS A 184 -4.44 13.89 -4.38
C LYS A 184 -3.06 13.86 -5.03
N VAL A 185 -2.40 12.72 -4.94
CA VAL A 185 -1.14 12.46 -5.63
C VAL A 185 -1.42 12.25 -7.11
N LEU A 186 -0.83 13.11 -7.94
CA LEU A 186 -0.98 13.11 -9.39
C LEU A 186 0.13 12.32 -10.08
N ASP A 187 1.35 12.40 -9.56
CA ASP A 187 2.48 11.65 -10.10
C ASP A 187 3.59 11.49 -9.07
N VAL A 188 4.36 10.40 -9.17
CA VAL A 188 5.52 10.15 -8.30
C VAL A 188 6.66 9.49 -9.08
N GLU A 189 7.90 9.77 -8.67
CA GLU A 189 9.09 9.17 -9.25
C GLU A 189 10.09 8.80 -8.16
N ARG A 190 10.59 7.55 -8.21
CA ARG A 190 11.70 7.13 -7.38
C ARG A 190 13.00 7.36 -8.13
N LEU A 191 13.85 8.23 -7.60
CA LEU A 191 15.20 8.43 -8.09
C LEU A 191 16.16 7.49 -7.36
N SER A 192 17.11 6.91 -8.09
CA SER A 192 18.12 6.02 -7.54
C SER A 192 19.47 6.26 -8.17
N LYS A 193 20.48 6.35 -7.30
CA LYS A 193 21.89 6.47 -7.67
C LYS A 193 22.59 5.15 -7.96
N LYS A 194 21.97 4.04 -7.58
CA LYS A 194 22.55 2.71 -7.69
C LYS A 194 21.49 1.69 -8.03
N CYS A 195 21.87 0.74 -8.86
CA CYS A 195 21.14 -0.50 -9.06
C CYS A 195 21.89 -1.62 -8.32
N LEU A 196 21.18 -2.38 -7.48
CA LEU A 196 21.77 -3.48 -6.73
C LEU A 196 22.24 -4.60 -7.66
N LEU A 197 21.50 -4.88 -8.74
CA LEU A 197 21.88 -5.87 -9.74
C LEU A 197 23.18 -5.47 -10.46
N CYS A 198 23.31 -4.22 -10.92
CA CYS A 198 24.57 -3.75 -11.51
C CYS A 198 25.73 -3.87 -10.50
N THR A 199 25.49 -3.44 -9.25
CA THR A 199 26.52 -3.47 -8.20
C THR A 199 26.98 -4.91 -7.93
N GLY A 200 26.05 -5.87 -7.88
CA GLY A 200 26.35 -7.28 -7.75
C GLY A 200 27.07 -7.85 -8.97
N ALA A 201 26.65 -7.48 -10.18
CA ALA A 201 27.25 -7.93 -11.43
C ALA A 201 28.73 -7.52 -11.56
N LEU A 202 29.15 -6.38 -10.98
CA LEU A 202 30.56 -6.00 -10.95
C LEU A 202 31.47 -7.06 -10.31
N SER A 203 30.96 -7.85 -9.36
CA SER A 203 31.73 -8.91 -8.69
C SER A 203 32.04 -10.12 -9.58
N ILE A 204 31.27 -10.31 -10.66
CA ILE A 204 31.44 -11.40 -11.62
C ILE A 204 32.13 -10.93 -12.91
N LYS A 205 32.23 -9.62 -13.15
CA LYS A 205 32.83 -9.02 -14.37
C LYS A 205 34.17 -9.65 -14.78
N ASN A 206 35.08 -9.84 -13.82
CA ASN A 206 36.40 -10.42 -14.09
C ASN A 206 36.41 -11.95 -14.08
N LYS A 207 35.38 -12.59 -13.52
CA LYS A 207 35.29 -14.06 -13.36
C LYS A 207 34.56 -14.72 -14.53
N ASN A 208 33.52 -14.07 -15.05
CA ASN A 208 32.71 -14.52 -16.16
C ASN A 208 32.19 -13.28 -16.92
N PRO A 209 32.99 -12.73 -17.85
CA PRO A 209 32.61 -11.55 -18.63
C PRO A 209 31.33 -11.74 -19.44
N ASP A 210 31.14 -12.93 -20.04
CA ASP A 210 29.97 -13.22 -20.86
C ASP A 210 28.67 -13.14 -20.04
N LEU A 211 28.67 -13.72 -18.84
CA LEU A 211 27.53 -13.64 -17.91
C LEU A 211 27.31 -12.21 -17.40
N TYR A 212 28.39 -11.44 -17.20
CA TYR A 212 28.27 -10.02 -16.83
C TYR A 212 27.58 -9.23 -17.94
N ASP A 213 28.03 -9.39 -19.20
CA ASP A 213 27.43 -8.69 -20.34
C ASP A 213 25.97 -9.12 -20.56
N GLU A 214 25.66 -10.40 -20.40
CA GLU A 214 24.28 -10.91 -20.45
C GLU A 214 23.38 -10.26 -19.38
N ILE A 215 23.84 -10.18 -18.13
CA ILE A 215 23.08 -9.55 -17.04
C ILE A 215 22.89 -8.05 -17.32
N ILE A 216 23.96 -7.35 -17.70
CA ILE A 216 23.90 -5.91 -17.95
C ILE A 216 23.01 -5.59 -19.15
N TYR A 217 23.03 -6.41 -20.20
CA TYR A 217 22.20 -6.21 -21.39
C TYR A 217 20.72 -6.50 -21.14
N ASN A 218 20.40 -7.54 -20.38
CA ASN A 218 19.02 -8.00 -20.21
C ASN A 218 18.28 -7.40 -19.00
N HIS A 219 19.00 -6.85 -18.02
CA HIS A 219 18.35 -6.28 -16.84
C HIS A 219 17.78 -4.87 -17.09
N GLU A 220 16.68 -4.57 -16.41
CA GLU A 220 16.17 -3.22 -16.30
C GLU A 220 16.91 -2.51 -15.15
N CYS A 221 17.73 -1.51 -15.49
CA CYS A 221 18.56 -0.81 -14.51
C CYS A 221 17.70 0.07 -13.60
N GLU A 222 17.75 -0.17 -12.30
CA GLU A 222 17.05 0.68 -11.31
C GLU A 222 17.69 2.05 -11.10
N SER A 223 18.90 2.29 -11.65
CA SER A 223 19.63 3.56 -11.51
C SER A 223 19.21 4.53 -12.60
N ASN A 224 18.55 5.61 -12.21
CA ASN A 224 18.03 6.65 -13.11
C ASN A 224 18.56 8.06 -12.76
N TYR A 225 19.49 8.18 -11.82
CA TYR A 225 20.06 9.47 -11.41
C TYR A 225 21.54 9.36 -11.04
N ASP A 226 22.39 10.23 -11.58
CA ASP A 226 23.85 10.21 -11.34
C ASP A 226 24.38 11.40 -10.52
N GLY A 227 23.53 12.41 -10.27
CA GLY A 227 23.88 13.62 -9.55
C GLY A 227 24.01 13.48 -8.02
N SER A 228 24.04 14.63 -7.33
CA SER A 228 24.12 14.69 -5.86
C SER A 228 22.77 14.36 -5.22
N SER A 229 22.75 13.76 -4.02
CA SER A 229 21.47 13.43 -3.37
C SER A 229 20.55 14.66 -3.24
N GLY A 230 21.12 15.84 -2.94
CA GLY A 230 20.36 17.09 -2.84
C GLY A 230 19.76 17.60 -4.15
N GLY A 231 20.18 17.08 -5.31
CA GLY A 231 19.58 17.42 -6.62
C GLY A 231 18.52 16.41 -7.09
N MET A 232 18.25 15.35 -6.34
CA MET A 232 17.25 14.34 -6.72
C MET A 232 15.84 14.94 -6.73
N GLU A 233 15.55 15.88 -5.84
CA GLU A 233 14.27 16.59 -5.81
C GLU A 233 14.07 17.42 -7.07
N SER A 234 15.01 18.32 -7.40
CA SER A 234 14.89 19.18 -8.57
C SER A 234 14.80 18.37 -9.87
N GLN A 235 15.60 17.31 -10.00
CA GLN A 235 15.54 16.43 -11.15
C GLN A 235 14.21 15.67 -11.20
N GLY A 236 13.80 15.08 -10.09
CA GLY A 236 12.56 14.32 -9.99
C GLY A 236 11.34 15.16 -10.35
N ILE A 237 11.22 16.35 -9.76
CA ILE A 237 10.13 17.28 -10.08
C ILE A 237 10.17 17.67 -11.56
N HIS A 238 11.34 17.98 -12.13
CA HIS A 238 11.46 18.25 -13.55
C HIS A 238 10.98 17.07 -14.43
N ASP A 239 11.38 15.84 -14.10
CA ASP A 239 10.98 14.65 -14.85
C ASP A 239 9.46 14.42 -14.80
N LEU A 240 8.84 14.68 -13.64
CA LEU A 240 7.38 14.64 -13.46
C LEU A 240 6.66 15.71 -14.29
N PHE A 241 7.19 16.93 -14.34
CA PHE A 241 6.67 18.00 -15.19
C PHE A 241 6.81 17.62 -16.68
N GLN A 242 7.99 17.20 -17.11
CA GLN A 242 8.27 16.90 -18.51
C GLN A 242 7.39 15.77 -19.05
N ARG A 243 7.15 14.71 -18.25
CA ARG A 243 6.33 13.58 -18.69
C ARG A 243 4.81 13.80 -18.55
N SER A 244 4.37 14.82 -17.80
CA SER A 244 2.95 15.07 -17.55
C SER A 244 2.13 15.19 -18.84
N LEU A 245 2.69 15.87 -19.86
CA LEU A 245 2.03 16.07 -21.14
C LEU A 245 1.90 14.77 -21.94
N SER A 246 2.97 13.98 -22.03
CA SER A 246 2.95 12.74 -22.81
C SER A 246 2.22 11.59 -22.11
N LYS A 247 2.26 11.54 -20.77
CA LYS A 247 1.68 10.48 -19.95
C LYS A 247 0.20 10.72 -19.64
N TYR A 248 -0.18 11.98 -19.38
CA TYR A 248 -1.51 12.32 -18.89
C TYR A 248 -2.24 13.38 -19.73
N GLY A 249 -1.56 14.03 -20.68
CA GLY A 249 -2.16 15.09 -21.49
C GLY A 249 -2.38 16.41 -20.75
N VAL A 250 -1.73 16.60 -19.59
CA VAL A 250 -1.88 17.81 -18.76
C VAL A 250 -0.59 18.62 -18.67
N GLN A 251 -0.73 19.89 -18.28
CA GLN A 251 0.38 20.78 -17.95
C GLN A 251 0.16 21.43 -16.59
N TYR A 252 1.25 21.62 -15.86
CA TYR A 252 1.25 22.28 -14.56
C TYR A 252 1.66 23.74 -14.74
N ALA A 253 0.71 24.66 -14.62
CA ALA A 253 0.98 26.09 -14.80
C ALA A 253 1.42 26.78 -13.50
N ARG A 254 0.97 26.28 -12.34
CA ARG A 254 1.24 26.89 -11.04
C ARG A 254 1.89 25.86 -10.12
N TYR A 255 3.09 26.18 -9.63
CA TYR A 255 3.89 25.32 -8.76
C TYR A 255 4.05 25.95 -7.39
N ILE A 256 3.74 25.19 -6.34
CA ILE A 256 3.96 25.54 -4.94
C ILE A 256 5.05 24.62 -4.38
N GLY A 257 6.22 25.20 -4.08
CA GLY A 257 7.37 24.50 -3.49
C GLY A 257 7.75 25.05 -2.12
N ASP A 258 8.70 24.39 -1.47
CA ASP A 258 9.18 24.65 -0.10
C ASP A 258 10.06 25.90 0.05
N GLY A 259 10.24 26.65 -1.03
CA GLY A 259 11.09 27.83 -1.07
C GLY A 259 12.57 27.51 -1.32
N ASP A 260 12.98 26.24 -1.47
CA ASP A 260 14.30 25.95 -2.03
C ASP A 260 14.30 26.37 -3.51
N SER A 261 15.02 27.45 -3.76
CA SER A 261 15.17 28.06 -5.09
C SER A 261 15.70 27.09 -6.16
N LYS A 262 16.28 25.94 -5.79
CA LYS A 262 16.87 25.01 -6.76
C LYS A 262 15.85 24.35 -7.68
N VAL A 263 14.68 23.93 -7.17
CA VAL A 263 13.65 23.31 -8.02
C VAL A 263 13.15 24.33 -9.05
N MET A 264 12.78 25.52 -8.58
CA MET A 264 12.32 26.60 -9.44
C MET A 264 13.40 27.01 -10.45
N SER A 265 14.64 27.18 -10.00
CA SER A 265 15.77 27.53 -10.88
C SER A 265 15.98 26.46 -11.95
N HIS A 266 15.86 25.19 -11.58
CA HIS A 266 16.05 24.07 -12.51
C HIS A 266 14.93 24.00 -13.55
N LEU A 267 13.66 24.19 -13.15
CA LEU A 267 12.51 24.27 -14.07
C LEU A 267 12.60 25.49 -15.01
N ILE A 268 13.16 26.61 -14.55
CA ILE A 268 13.37 27.81 -15.38
C ILE A 268 14.48 27.59 -16.40
N GLN A 269 15.59 26.96 -15.99
CA GLN A 269 16.75 26.71 -16.85
C GLN A 269 16.47 25.58 -17.85
N ASN A 270 15.62 24.62 -17.47
CA ASN A 270 15.22 23.47 -18.28
C ASN A 270 13.68 23.47 -18.36
N PRO A 271 13.09 24.34 -19.21
CA PRO A 271 11.65 24.47 -19.28
C PRO A 271 11.01 23.15 -19.74
N PRO A 272 10.09 22.56 -18.97
CA PRO A 272 9.46 21.28 -19.30
C PRO A 272 8.48 21.38 -20.49
N TYR A 273 8.07 22.60 -20.86
CA TYR A 273 7.08 22.89 -21.90
C TYR A 273 7.59 23.94 -22.89
N LEU A 274 7.17 23.87 -24.17
CA LEU A 274 7.62 24.78 -25.25
C LEU A 274 7.29 26.27 -25.03
N HIS A 275 6.34 26.60 -24.16
CA HIS A 275 5.88 27.97 -23.89
C HIS A 275 5.96 28.34 -22.41
N CYS A 276 7.08 28.03 -21.74
CA CYS A 276 7.36 28.57 -20.42
C CYS A 276 7.75 30.06 -20.53
N THR A 277 6.80 30.97 -20.32
CA THR A 277 7.13 32.38 -20.07
C THR A 277 7.73 32.50 -18.68
N THR A 278 9.02 32.79 -18.58
CA THR A 278 9.71 33.06 -17.32
C THR A 278 9.43 34.49 -16.87
N TYR A 279 9.21 34.68 -15.57
CA TYR A 279 9.14 36.03 -15.00
C TYR A 279 10.55 36.56 -14.80
N ASP A 280 10.92 37.62 -15.53
CA ASP A 280 12.23 38.28 -15.41
C ASP A 280 12.26 39.16 -14.15
N HIS A 281 12.91 38.65 -13.09
CA HIS A 281 13.09 39.39 -11.84
C HIS A 281 14.15 40.50 -11.94
N GLN A 282 15.02 40.51 -12.95
CA GLN A 282 16.07 41.52 -13.10
C GLN A 282 15.57 42.79 -13.78
N LYS A 283 14.60 42.68 -14.69
CA LYS A 283 13.97 43.83 -15.35
C LYS A 283 13.08 44.68 -14.42
N HIS A 284 12.64 44.14 -13.29
CA HIS A 284 11.57 44.73 -12.47
C HIS A 284 11.92 44.79 -10.98
N SER A 285 13.16 45.16 -10.65
CA SER A 285 13.46 45.60 -9.27
C SER A 285 12.82 46.97 -9.03
N LEU A 286 11.96 47.05 -8.01
CA LEU A 286 11.25 48.30 -7.70
C LEU A 286 12.26 49.34 -7.21
N PRO A 287 12.24 50.56 -7.77
CA PRO A 287 13.06 51.66 -7.28
C PRO A 287 12.84 51.85 -5.78
N LYS A 288 13.91 52.19 -5.04
CA LYS A 288 13.89 52.20 -3.57
C LYS A 288 12.72 53.00 -2.96
N TYR A 289 12.40 54.14 -3.56
CA TYR A 289 11.28 54.99 -3.13
C TYR A 289 9.91 54.35 -3.38
N VAL A 290 9.78 53.53 -4.43
CA VAL A 290 8.56 52.76 -4.70
C VAL A 290 8.42 51.63 -3.68
N MET A 291 9.50 50.92 -3.34
CA MET A 291 9.50 49.92 -2.26
C MET A 291 9.07 50.51 -0.91
N GLU A 292 9.60 51.68 -0.54
CA GLU A 292 9.22 52.35 0.72
C GLU A 292 7.75 52.79 0.70
N ALA A 293 7.21 53.24 -0.44
CA ALA A 293 5.82 53.66 -0.58
C ALA A 293 4.82 52.49 -0.56
N ILE A 294 5.18 51.32 -1.12
CA ILE A 294 4.32 50.11 -1.12
C ILE A 294 4.54 49.20 0.09
N LYS A 295 5.53 49.50 0.93
CA LYS A 295 5.89 48.66 2.10
C LYS A 295 4.71 48.46 3.03
N SER A 296 3.96 49.52 3.32
CA SER A 296 2.76 49.43 4.16
C SER A 296 1.67 48.55 3.54
N VAL A 297 1.55 48.53 2.21
CA VAL A 297 0.62 47.63 1.49
C VAL A 297 1.08 46.18 1.60
N PHE A 298 2.38 45.90 1.60
CA PHE A 298 2.91 44.55 1.86
C PHE A 298 2.75 44.13 3.32
N ASP A 299 2.93 45.05 4.26
CA ASP A 299 2.68 44.84 5.68
C ASP A 299 1.16 44.59 5.94
N ASP A 300 0.27 45.24 5.18
CA ASP A 300 -1.18 45.01 5.19
C ASP A 300 -1.59 43.69 4.49
N LEU A 301 -0.88 43.27 3.43
CA LEU A 301 -1.07 41.95 2.78
C LEU A 301 -0.54 40.79 3.64
N ALA A 302 0.51 41.05 4.43
CA ALA A 302 1.04 40.15 5.45
C ALA A 302 0.35 40.34 6.82
N SER A 303 -0.71 41.15 6.89
CA SER A 303 -1.47 41.35 8.11
C SER A 303 -2.25 40.09 8.48
N LYS A 304 -2.61 40.02 9.76
CA LYS A 304 -3.21 38.84 10.37
C LYS A 304 -4.58 38.51 9.77
N GLU A 305 -5.34 39.53 9.39
CA GLU A 305 -6.64 39.42 8.71
C GLU A 305 -6.54 39.08 7.20
N THR A 306 -5.46 39.49 6.51
CA THR A 306 -5.28 39.20 5.07
C THR A 306 -4.65 37.81 4.81
N LEU A 307 -3.73 37.36 5.68
CA LEU A 307 -3.25 35.97 5.69
C LEU A 307 -4.37 34.97 6.01
N GLN A 308 -5.44 35.43 6.65
CA GLN A 308 -6.69 34.71 6.82
C GLN A 308 -7.44 34.45 5.49
N HIS A 309 -6.98 34.94 4.33
CA HIS A 309 -7.57 34.63 3.01
C HIS A 309 -6.65 33.77 2.09
N VAL A 310 -5.36 33.59 2.44
CA VAL A 310 -4.49 32.48 1.95
C VAL A 310 -5.03 31.10 2.44
N LEU A 311 -6.03 31.16 3.34
CA LEU A 311 -6.85 30.08 3.88
C LEU A 311 -7.67 29.24 2.89
N ASN A 312 -7.46 29.36 1.56
CA ASN A 312 -7.95 28.33 0.62
C ASN A 312 -7.17 27.01 0.71
N GLY A 313 -6.10 26.98 1.50
CA GLY A 313 -5.49 25.73 1.94
C GLY A 313 -4.55 25.09 0.92
N LEU A 314 -4.13 25.87 -0.08
CA LEU A 314 -3.04 25.56 -1.00
C LEU A 314 -1.73 25.66 -0.22
N SER A 315 -1.26 24.53 0.31
CA SER A 315 0.00 24.46 1.06
C SER A 315 0.76 23.19 0.70
N GLN A 316 2.03 23.10 1.10
CA GLN A 316 2.86 21.91 0.95
C GLN A 316 2.57 20.83 2.00
N ASN A 317 1.79 21.11 3.05
CA ASN A 317 1.46 20.13 4.08
C ASN A 317 0.95 18.78 3.54
N PRO A 318 0.18 18.70 2.43
CA PRO A 318 -0.17 17.43 1.81
C PRO A 318 1.05 16.59 1.41
N ASN A 319 2.11 17.20 0.88
CA ASN A 319 3.37 16.52 0.54
C ASN A 319 4.06 15.98 1.80
N GLU A 320 4.16 16.78 2.86
CA GLU A 320 4.75 16.31 4.13
C GLU A 320 3.97 15.14 4.72
N SER A 321 2.64 15.20 4.68
CA SER A 321 1.75 14.13 5.14
C SER A 321 1.93 12.88 4.29
N PHE A 322 2.00 13.02 2.96
CA PHE A 322 2.22 11.91 2.04
C PHE A 322 3.59 11.25 2.28
N HIS A 323 4.66 12.05 2.36
CA HIS A 323 6.01 11.56 2.64
C HIS A 323 6.10 10.88 4.01
N SER A 324 5.49 11.46 5.06
CA SER A 324 5.42 10.83 6.38
C SER A 324 4.77 9.44 6.29
N PHE A 325 3.69 9.33 5.53
CA PHE A 325 2.97 8.08 5.33
C PHE A 325 3.79 7.06 4.55
N LEU A 326 4.41 7.44 3.42
CA LEU A 326 5.36 6.60 2.67
C LEU A 326 6.45 6.03 3.59
N TRP A 327 7.07 6.90 4.38
CA TRP A 327 8.18 6.52 5.25
C TRP A 327 7.75 5.76 6.51
N SER A 328 6.45 5.68 6.81
CA SER A 328 5.94 4.72 7.79
C SER A 328 6.00 3.27 7.27
N MET A 329 5.82 3.07 5.95
CA MET A 329 5.92 1.77 5.27
C MET A 329 7.35 1.44 4.83
N ALA A 330 8.14 2.45 4.48
CA ALA A 330 9.57 2.31 4.17
C ALA A 330 10.48 3.07 5.16
N PRO A 331 10.58 2.67 6.44
CA PRO A 331 11.30 3.42 7.47
C PRO A 331 12.70 3.91 7.08
N LYS A 332 12.98 5.18 7.37
CA LYS A 332 14.26 5.86 7.05
C LYS A 332 15.47 5.35 7.82
N ASN A 333 15.25 4.62 8.92
CA ASN A 333 16.29 4.12 9.82
C ASN A 333 16.89 2.77 9.36
N ARG A 334 16.41 2.21 8.26
CA ARG A 334 16.89 0.95 7.69
C ARG A 334 17.05 1.05 6.19
N PHE A 335 17.83 0.13 5.63
CA PHE A 335 17.87 -0.02 4.19
C PHE A 335 16.56 -0.67 3.69
N CYS A 336 15.97 -0.09 2.65
CA CYS A 336 14.93 -0.72 1.83
C CYS A 336 15.44 -0.80 0.38
N SER A 337 15.22 -1.93 -0.29
CA SER A 337 15.52 -2.10 -1.71
C SER A 337 14.63 -1.23 -2.59
N GLY A 338 15.02 -0.99 -3.85
CA GLY A 338 14.21 -0.27 -4.83
C GLY A 338 12.81 -0.88 -4.95
N THR A 339 12.71 -2.20 -5.14
CA THR A 339 11.44 -2.95 -5.13
C THR A 339 10.59 -2.68 -3.89
N THR A 340 11.19 -2.67 -2.69
CA THR A 340 10.44 -2.41 -1.45
C THR A 340 9.91 -0.98 -1.42
N ILE A 341 10.74 -0.01 -1.83
CA ILE A 341 10.32 1.40 -1.89
C ILE A 341 9.18 1.53 -2.90
N ASP A 342 9.25 0.91 -4.07
CA ASP A 342 8.21 1.01 -5.09
C ASP A 342 6.88 0.39 -4.67
N ILE A 343 6.91 -0.76 -3.97
CA ILE A 343 5.70 -1.35 -3.37
C ILE A 343 5.11 -0.40 -2.33
N CYS A 344 5.94 0.15 -1.44
CA CYS A 344 5.46 1.08 -0.41
C CYS A 344 4.96 2.40 -1.00
N LEU A 345 5.61 2.91 -2.05
CA LEU A 345 5.23 4.11 -2.77
C LEU A 345 3.91 3.95 -3.49
N GLY A 346 3.72 2.84 -4.22
CA GLY A 346 2.43 2.55 -4.86
C GLY A 346 1.31 2.37 -3.84
N SER A 347 1.58 1.63 -2.75
CA SER A 347 0.62 1.50 -1.65
C SER A 347 0.28 2.85 -1.00
N ALA A 348 1.28 3.73 -0.84
CA ALA A 348 1.09 5.07 -0.29
C ALA A 348 0.18 5.92 -1.17
N VAL A 349 0.43 5.94 -2.48
CA VAL A 349 -0.40 6.66 -3.46
C VAL A 349 -1.84 6.18 -3.41
N MET A 350 -2.07 4.87 -3.49
CA MET A 350 -3.41 4.29 -3.48
C MET A 350 -4.16 4.61 -2.18
N ILE A 351 -3.52 4.45 -1.02
CA ILE A 351 -4.16 4.75 0.26
C ILE A 351 -4.40 6.26 0.43
N TYR A 352 -3.50 7.10 -0.08
CA TYR A 352 -3.65 8.54 0.01
C TYR A 352 -4.82 9.04 -0.86
N ASN A 353 -4.89 8.58 -2.11
CA ASN A 353 -5.94 8.99 -3.05
C ASN A 353 -7.29 8.33 -2.75
N ASP A 354 -7.29 7.01 -2.55
CA ASP A 354 -8.51 6.19 -2.62
C ASP A 354 -8.86 5.53 -1.27
N GLY A 355 -7.94 5.56 -0.31
CA GLY A 355 -8.12 5.00 1.03
C GLY A 355 -7.77 3.52 1.12
N TYR A 356 -7.93 2.95 2.32
CA TYR A 356 -7.44 1.59 2.62
C TYR A 356 -8.16 0.47 1.85
N LEU A 357 -9.38 0.69 1.36
CA LEU A 357 -10.10 -0.31 0.56
C LEU A 357 -9.40 -0.61 -0.78
N SER A 358 -8.62 0.33 -1.32
CA SER A 358 -7.78 0.10 -2.51
C SER A 358 -6.76 -1.03 -2.32
N ILE A 359 -6.24 -1.23 -1.10
CA ILE A 359 -5.39 -2.39 -0.76
C ILE A 359 -6.20 -3.69 -0.82
N GLY A 360 -7.48 -3.62 -0.50
CA GLY A 360 -8.39 -4.76 -0.66
C GLY A 360 -8.59 -5.16 -2.12
N GLU A 361 -8.54 -4.21 -3.06
CA GLU A 361 -8.59 -4.48 -4.50
C GLU A 361 -7.32 -5.22 -4.97
N ILE A 362 -6.15 -4.88 -4.43
CA ILE A 362 -4.91 -5.64 -4.65
C ILE A 362 -5.07 -7.10 -4.20
N LEU A 363 -5.65 -7.32 -3.01
CA LEU A 363 -5.90 -8.67 -2.51
C LEU A 363 -6.89 -9.41 -3.39
N HIS A 364 -7.94 -8.74 -3.88
CA HIS A 364 -8.90 -9.35 -4.81
C HIS A 364 -8.24 -9.73 -6.14
N GLU A 365 -7.45 -8.83 -6.74
CA GLU A 365 -6.74 -9.09 -8.00
C GLU A 365 -5.76 -10.27 -7.86
N LEU A 366 -4.96 -10.28 -6.79
CA LEU A 366 -3.93 -11.30 -6.60
C LEU A 366 -4.51 -12.64 -6.14
N LEU A 367 -5.54 -12.64 -5.30
CA LEU A 367 -5.98 -13.83 -4.56
C LEU A 367 -7.39 -14.30 -4.94
N GLY A 368 -8.12 -13.53 -5.76
CA GLY A 368 -9.53 -13.74 -6.11
C GLY A 368 -10.52 -13.28 -5.03
N GLU A 369 -10.04 -12.86 -3.85
CA GLU A 369 -10.87 -12.35 -2.76
C GLU A 369 -10.08 -11.46 -1.80
N MET A 370 -10.73 -10.40 -1.30
CA MET A 370 -10.15 -9.53 -0.26
C MET A 370 -9.97 -10.28 1.07
N GLY A 371 -10.97 -11.06 1.47
CA GLY A 371 -11.04 -11.69 2.78
C GLY A 371 -11.85 -10.86 3.78
N HIS A 372 -12.67 -11.53 4.58
CA HIS A 372 -13.64 -10.89 5.49
C HIS A 372 -12.99 -9.93 6.50
N PHE A 373 -11.96 -10.41 7.22
CA PHE A 373 -11.27 -9.58 8.21
C PHE A 373 -10.47 -8.43 7.59
N SER A 374 -9.94 -8.62 6.38
CA SER A 374 -9.29 -7.52 5.64
C SER A 374 -10.29 -6.43 5.30
N PHE A 375 -11.49 -6.78 4.84
CA PHE A 375 -12.55 -5.79 4.56
C PHE A 375 -12.93 -4.99 5.82
N ILE A 376 -13.23 -5.68 6.93
CA ILE A 376 -13.60 -5.03 8.19
C ILE A 376 -12.52 -4.03 8.61
N GLU A 377 -11.26 -4.46 8.62
CA GLU A 377 -10.17 -3.64 9.11
C GLU A 377 -9.87 -2.45 8.17
N PHE A 378 -9.84 -2.67 6.85
CA PHE A 378 -9.59 -1.60 5.89
C PHE A 378 -10.73 -0.58 5.83
N ASP A 379 -11.99 -1.01 5.96
CA ASP A 379 -13.12 -0.09 6.07
C ASP A 379 -13.04 0.75 7.36
N ARG A 380 -12.72 0.11 8.49
CA ARG A 380 -12.50 0.79 9.77
C ARG A 380 -11.40 1.86 9.66
N MET A 381 -10.25 1.52 9.08
CA MET A 381 -9.14 2.45 8.86
C MET A 381 -9.53 3.59 7.90
N ASN A 382 -10.32 3.30 6.86
CA ASN A 382 -10.79 4.32 5.93
C ASN A 382 -11.77 5.30 6.60
N LYS A 383 -12.71 4.81 7.41
CA LYS A 383 -13.60 5.64 8.22
C LYS A 383 -12.81 6.55 9.18
N GLN A 384 -11.75 6.04 9.81
CA GLN A 384 -10.87 6.85 10.66
C GLN A 384 -10.13 7.95 9.88
N ARG A 385 -9.65 7.64 8.67
CA ARG A 385 -9.04 8.62 7.75
C ARG A 385 -10.00 9.76 7.44
N LEU A 386 -11.23 9.43 7.01
CA LEU A 386 -12.27 10.41 6.67
C LEU A 386 -12.69 11.26 7.89
N LYS A 387 -12.78 10.66 9.08
CA LYS A 387 -13.03 11.40 10.33
C LYS A 387 -11.94 12.42 10.61
N LYS A 388 -10.66 12.05 10.50
CA LYS A 388 -9.52 12.97 10.69
C LYS A 388 -9.52 14.09 9.65
N GLU A 389 -9.81 13.77 8.40
CA GLU A 389 -9.91 14.76 7.33
C GLU A 389 -11.04 15.75 7.59
N ALA A 390 -12.24 15.28 7.98
CA ALA A 390 -13.37 16.14 8.32
C ALA A 390 -13.07 17.04 9.53
N GLN A 391 -12.42 16.51 10.58
CA GLN A 391 -11.97 17.31 11.72
C GLN A 391 -10.98 18.40 11.30
N TRP A 392 -10.01 18.06 10.45
CA TRP A 392 -9.04 19.01 9.94
C TRP A 392 -9.69 20.10 9.08
N ARG A 393 -10.68 19.75 8.24
CA ARG A 393 -11.47 20.72 7.47
C ARG A 393 -12.26 21.67 8.37
N LYS A 394 -12.90 21.16 9.44
CA LYS A 394 -13.62 21.99 10.42
C LYS A 394 -12.69 23.02 11.08
N ARG A 395 -11.47 22.62 11.45
CA ARG A 395 -10.46 23.52 12.04
C ARG A 395 -10.03 24.65 11.09
N ARG A 396 -10.07 24.43 9.77
CA ARG A 396 -9.74 25.47 8.76
C ARG A 396 -10.92 26.37 8.40
N GLY A 397 -12.16 25.95 8.66
CA GLY A 397 -13.38 26.69 8.32
C GLY A 397 -13.94 27.61 9.42
N GLN A 398 -13.35 27.63 10.64
CA GLN A 398 -13.82 28.50 11.73
C GLN A 398 -13.08 29.85 11.74
N PRO A 399 -13.80 30.99 11.82
CA PRO A 399 -13.16 32.29 12.03
C PRO A 399 -12.55 32.35 13.42
N ALA A 400 -11.27 32.76 13.51
CA ALA A 400 -10.59 32.91 14.78
C ALA A 400 -11.11 34.16 15.52
N GLY A 401 -12.18 33.98 16.30
CA GLY A 401 -12.77 35.01 17.14
C GLY A 401 -13.52 34.38 18.31
N GLY A 402 -12.78 33.96 19.33
CA GLY A 402 -13.31 33.42 20.58
C GLY A 402 -12.20 32.83 21.43
N GLY A 403 -11.59 33.64 22.30
CA GLY A 403 -10.75 33.13 23.37
C GLY A 403 -11.60 32.49 24.47
N GLY A 404 -11.06 31.44 25.11
CA GLY A 404 -11.65 30.69 26.23
C GLY A 404 -12.41 29.46 25.73
N ASP A 405 -12.16 28.22 26.15
CA ASP A 405 -11.36 27.68 27.24
C ASP A 405 -10.76 26.33 26.81
N SER A 406 -9.56 26.05 27.31
CA SER A 406 -9.05 24.69 27.41
C SER A 406 -9.90 23.92 28.42
N ASN A 407 -10.98 23.30 27.96
CA ASN A 407 -11.60 22.21 28.69
C ASN A 407 -11.19 20.89 28.02
N ASN A 408 -10.65 20.02 28.86
CA ASN A 408 -10.46 18.62 28.57
C ASN A 408 -11.82 18.04 28.19
N ASP A 409 -12.08 17.83 26.91
CA ASP A 409 -13.10 16.89 26.49
C ASP A 409 -12.46 15.51 26.61
N GLU A 410 -12.79 14.88 27.74
CA GLU A 410 -12.54 13.48 28.05
C GLU A 410 -12.94 12.59 26.86
N ASP A 411 -12.20 11.49 26.70
CA ASP A 411 -12.50 10.40 25.79
C ASP A 411 -13.95 9.93 25.95
N ASP A 412 -14.86 10.44 25.11
CA ASP A 412 -16.19 9.87 24.96
C ASP A 412 -16.15 8.79 23.87
N ASP A 413 -15.62 7.63 24.26
CA ASP A 413 -15.87 6.34 23.62
C ASP A 413 -17.37 5.99 23.79
N THR A 414 -18.27 6.77 23.20
CA THR A 414 -19.62 6.26 22.92
C THR A 414 -19.54 5.37 21.70
N ASN A 415 -19.44 4.07 21.97
CA ASN A 415 -19.90 3.01 21.08
C ASN A 415 -21.33 3.34 20.61
N ASP A 416 -21.44 3.96 19.44
CA ASP A 416 -22.64 3.85 18.61
C ASP A 416 -22.39 2.77 17.57
N ASP A 417 -22.17 1.56 18.07
CA ASP A 417 -22.27 0.32 17.31
C ASP A 417 -23.75 -0.07 17.27
N THR A 418 -24.56 0.63 16.49
CA THR A 418 -25.73 -0.03 15.89
C THR A 418 -25.21 -0.95 14.79
N ILE A 419 -24.69 -2.09 15.21
CA ILE A 419 -24.58 -3.28 14.37
C ILE A 419 -26.03 -3.60 13.97
N GLU A 420 -26.38 -3.30 12.71
CA GLU A 420 -27.56 -3.94 12.12
C GLU A 420 -27.38 -5.45 12.30
N GLU A 421 -28.34 -6.01 13.03
CA GLU A 421 -28.41 -7.36 13.52
C GLU A 421 -28.52 -8.35 12.34
N TYR A 422 -27.40 -8.60 11.66
CA TYR A 422 -27.27 -9.80 10.84
C TYR A 422 -27.20 -10.97 11.81
N HIS A 423 -28.28 -11.75 11.85
CA HIS A 423 -28.42 -12.96 12.66
C HIS A 423 -27.13 -13.79 12.73
N LEU A 424 -26.37 -13.56 13.79
CA LEU A 424 -25.25 -14.37 14.22
C LEU A 424 -25.80 -15.69 14.72
N ALA A 425 -25.55 -16.78 14.00
CA ALA A 425 -25.56 -18.10 14.62
C ALA A 425 -24.45 -18.09 15.70
N PRO A 426 -24.73 -18.53 16.94
CA PRO A 426 -23.83 -18.33 18.06
C PRO A 426 -22.49 -19.05 17.84
N PHE A 427 -21.42 -18.26 17.91
CA PHE A 427 -20.03 -18.69 18.04
C PHE A 427 -19.82 -19.24 19.46
N GLU A 428 -19.85 -20.56 19.61
CA GLU A 428 -19.22 -21.22 20.76
C GLU A 428 -17.72 -21.38 20.50
N VAL A 429 -16.98 -21.10 21.57
CA VAL A 429 -15.53 -21.17 21.75
C VAL A 429 -14.95 -22.50 21.23
N LEU A 430 -14.09 -22.44 20.20
CA LEU A 430 -13.27 -23.57 19.74
C LEU A 430 -11.91 -23.55 20.43
N LEU A 431 -11.96 -23.79 21.75
CA LEU A 431 -10.85 -24.27 22.58
C LEU A 431 -11.41 -25.51 23.31
N LEU A 432 -10.90 -26.70 22.95
CA LEU A 432 -11.33 -28.06 23.34
C LEU A 432 -12.24 -28.79 22.33
N SER A 433 -11.62 -29.43 21.34
CA SER A 433 -12.15 -30.68 20.74
C SER A 433 -11.03 -31.44 20.02
N CYS A 434 -10.18 -32.11 20.81
CA CYS A 434 -9.28 -33.18 20.36
C CYS A 434 -9.71 -34.54 20.92
N CYS A 435 -10.97 -34.70 21.32
CA CYS A 435 -11.55 -35.99 21.67
C CYS A 435 -12.96 -36.05 21.07
N CYS A 436 -13.17 -37.01 20.17
CA CYS A 436 -14.39 -37.29 19.40
C CYS A 436 -14.52 -36.55 18.06
N ILE A 437 -13.68 -36.94 17.08
CA ILE A 437 -14.09 -37.10 15.66
C ILE A 437 -13.54 -38.41 15.14
#